data_AF-A0A9C9EQL2-F1
#
_entry.id   AF-A0A9C9EQL2-F1
#
_cell.length_a   1.000
_cell.length_b   1.000
_cell.length_c   1.000
_cell.angle_alpha   90.00
_cell.angle_beta   90.00
_cell.angle_gamma   90.00
#
_symmetry.space_group_name_H-M   'P 1'
#
loop_
_entity.id
_entity.type
_entity.pdbx_description
1 polymer ?
#
loop_
_entity_poly.entity_id
_entity_poly.type
_entity_poly.pdbx_seq_one_letter_code
_entity_poly.pdbx_strand_id
1 'polypeptide(L)'
;MDLFLKLSRIIKRRTLAKKLCEEGRIKVNNIVARASKNIIPGDIITIEQKNRIRTYCVISIPQKSTKITKNEIAKLLSEEDR
;
A
#
# COMPACT_ATOMS: atom_id res chain seq x y z
N MET A 1 1.92 -6.07 -5.61
CA MET A 1 1.98 -5.01 -4.57
C MET A 1 2.33 -3.62 -5.12
N ASP A 2 3.47 -3.43 -5.77
CA ASP A 2 4.00 -2.10 -6.17
C ASP A 2 3.07 -1.32 -7.12
N LEU A 3 2.42 -2.03 -8.04
CA LEU A 3 1.44 -1.44 -8.95
C LEU A 3 0.22 -0.89 -8.18
N PHE A 4 -0.28 -1.65 -7.20
CA PHE A 4 -1.41 -1.23 -6.39
C PHE A 4 -1.08 0.03 -5.60
N LEU A 5 0.09 0.09 -4.96
CA LEU A 5 0.52 1.27 -4.18
C LEU A 5 0.62 2.55 -5.04
N LYS A 6 0.96 2.39 -6.33
CA LYS A 6 0.96 3.47 -7.31
C LYS A 6 -0.46 3.86 -7.74
N LEU A 7 -1.31 2.87 -8.00
CA LEU A 7 -2.69 3.11 -8.45
C LEU A 7 -3.57 3.70 -7.34
N SER A 8 -3.39 3.26 -6.10
CA SER A 8 -4.07 3.78 -4.90
C SER A 8 -3.57 5.17 -4.50
N ARG A 9 -2.54 5.71 -5.16
CA ARG A 9 -1.90 6.99 -4.83
C ARG A 9 -1.44 7.07 -3.36
N ILE A 10 -1.14 5.92 -2.76
CA ILE A 10 -0.46 5.86 -1.45
C ILE A 10 1.00 6.22 -1.64
N ILE A 11 1.64 5.67 -2.68
CA ILE A 11 3.01 5.98 -3.08
C ILE A 11 2.98 6.59 -4.48
N LYS A 12 3.50 7.81 -4.64
CA LYS A 12 3.49 8.52 -5.94
C LYS A 12 4.36 7.85 -7.01
N ARG A 13 5.44 7.16 -6.63
CA ARG A 13 6.43 6.58 -7.57
C ARG A 13 6.52 5.05 -7.41
N ARG A 14 6.37 4.31 -8.50
CA ARG A 14 6.46 2.84 -8.52
C ARG A 14 7.85 2.33 -8.10
N THR A 15 8.91 3.05 -8.48
CA THR A 15 10.29 2.72 -8.09
C THR A 15 10.50 2.79 -6.57
N LEU A 16 9.91 3.78 -5.90
CA LEU A 16 9.96 3.89 -4.45
C LEU A 16 9.18 2.75 -3.77
N ALA A 17 8.00 2.40 -4.29
CA ALA A 17 7.20 1.29 -3.77
C ALA A 17 7.96 -0.04 -3.88
N LYS A 18 8.62 -0.29 -5.02
CA LYS A 18 9.44 -1.48 -5.23
C LYS A 18 10.59 -1.55 -4.21
N LYS A 19 11.31 -0.45 -4.02
CA LYS A 19 12.41 -0.36 -3.05
C LYS A 19 11.94 -0.64 -1.62
N LEU A 20 10.80 -0.10 -1.21
CA LEU A 20 10.23 -0.35 0.13
C LEU A 20 9.78 -1.80 0.34
N CYS A 21 9.26 -2.45 -0.72
CA CYS A 21 8.96 -3.88 -0.68
C CYS A 21 10.23 -4.73 -0.56
N GLU A 22 11.31 -4.35 -1.25
CA GLU A 22 12.62 -5.04 -1.19
C GLU A 22 13.31 -4.84 0.16
N GLU A 23 13.22 -3.65 0.75
CA GLU A 23 13.69 -3.34 2.11
C GLU A 23 12.82 -3.97 3.21
N GLY A 24 11.71 -4.62 2.88
CA GLY A 24 10.81 -5.24 3.85
C GLY A 24 10.01 -4.26 4.71
N ARG A 25 9.91 -2.99 4.29
CA ARG A 25 9.16 -1.95 5.01
C ARG A 25 7.65 -1.97 4.78
N ILE A 26 7.18 -2.84 3.90
CA ILE A 26 5.76 -3.00 3.59
C ILE A 26 5.31 -4.36 4.10
N LYS A 27 4.31 -4.35 4.97
CA LYS A 27 3.69 -5.55 5.55
C LYS A 27 2.25 -5.62 5.09
N VAL A 28 1.80 -6.82 4.73
CA VAL A 28 0.40 -7.15 4.45
C VAL A 28 -0.04 -8.15 5.50
N ASN A 29 -1.04 -7.79 6.30
CA ASN A 29 -1.57 -8.59 7.39
C ASN A 29 -0.46 -9.07 8.35
N ASN A 30 0.39 -8.14 8.79
CA ASN A 30 1.60 -8.36 9.61
C ASN A 30 2.73 -9.20 8.97
N ILE A 31 2.60 -9.61 7.71
CA ILE A 31 3.62 -10.40 6.99
C ILE A 31 4.34 -9.50 6.00
N VAL A 32 5.69 -9.54 5.97
CA VAL A 32 6.49 -8.78 5.01
C VAL A 32 6.09 -9.16 3.58
N ALA A 33 5.63 -8.18 2.80
CA ALA A 33 5.09 -8.43 1.47
C ALA A 33 6.14 -8.17 0.39
N ARG A 34 6.35 -9.16 -0.48
CA ARG A 34 7.15 -8.98 -1.69
C ARG A 34 6.41 -8.12 -2.72
N ALA A 35 7.16 -7.49 -3.63
CA ALA A 35 6.59 -6.67 -4.71
C ALA A 35 5.53 -7.42 -5.55
N SER A 36 5.72 -8.72 -5.78
CA SER A 36 4.81 -9.59 -6.53
C SER A 36 3.62 -10.15 -5.74
N LYS A 37 3.47 -9.80 -4.44
CA LYS A 37 2.36 -10.30 -3.63
C LYS A 37 1.02 -9.80 -4.21
N ASN A 38 0.08 -10.73 -4.36
CA ASN A 38 -1.31 -10.43 -4.67
C ASN A 38 -2.00 -9.88 -3.42
N ILE A 39 -2.82 -8.86 -3.62
CA ILE A 39 -3.60 -8.19 -2.58
C ILE A 39 -5.05 -8.59 -2.77
N ILE A 40 -5.78 -8.78 -1.68
CA ILE A 40 -7.23 -8.98 -1.69
C ILE A 40 -7.93 -7.80 -0.98
N PRO A 41 -9.18 -7.47 -1.35
CA PRO A 41 -9.98 -6.55 -0.54
C PRO A 41 -10.15 -7.11 0.87
N GLY A 42 -10.00 -6.25 1.88
CA GLY A 42 -9.93 -6.61 3.29
C GLY A 42 -8.51 -6.73 3.85
N ASP A 43 -7.48 -6.76 3.00
CA ASP A 43 -6.10 -6.80 3.47
C ASP A 43 -5.70 -5.51 4.21
N ILE A 44 -4.93 -5.67 5.29
CA ILE A 44 -4.31 -4.56 6.03
C ILE A 44 -2.88 -4.39 5.55
N ILE A 45 -2.54 -3.22 5.03
CA ILE A 45 -1.21 -2.85 4.54
C ILE A 45 -0.57 -1.87 5.52
N THR A 46 0.52 -2.26 6.16
CA THR A 46 1.35 -1.36 6.95
C THR A 46 2.57 -0.94 6.14
N ILE A 47 2.81 0.37 6.07
CA ILE A 47 3.90 0.96 5.32
C ILE A 47 4.75 1.75 6.30
N GLU A 48 5.98 1.28 6.50
CA GLU A 48 6.98 1.98 7.28
C GLU A 48 7.80 2.90 6.37
N GLN A 49 7.59 4.20 6.48
CA GLN A 49 8.43 5.22 5.87
C GLN A 49 9.53 5.64 6.84
N LYS A 50 10.47 6.50 6.40
CA LYS A 50 11.58 6.94 7.25
C LYS A 50 11.15 7.61 8.55
N ASN A 51 10.08 8.41 8.50
CA ASN A 51 9.62 9.23 9.63
C ASN A 51 8.20 8.88 10.09
N ARG A 52 7.51 7.98 9.40
CA ARG A 52 6.09 7.70 9.64
C ARG A 52 5.74 6.27 9.33
N ILE A 53 4.89 5.68 10.15
CA ILE A 53 4.25 4.40 9.89
C ILE A 53 2.80 4.68 9.54
N ARG A 54 2.32 4.13 8.43
CA ARG A 54 0.94 4.30 8.00
C ARG A 54 0.32 2.94 7.74
N THR A 55 -0.85 2.73 8.32
CA THR A 55 -1.63 1.51 8.14
C THR A 55 -2.84 1.83 7.29
N TYR A 56 -3.04 1.05 6.23
CA TYR A 56 -4.14 1.18 5.29
C TYR A 56 -4.94 -0.12 5.23
N CYS A 57 -6.25 -0.04 5.15
CA CYS A 57 -7.12 -1.18 4.83
C CYS A 57 -7.53 -1.11 3.36
N VAL A 58 -7.35 -2.20 2.62
CA VAL A 58 -7.75 -2.31 1.22
C VAL A 58 -9.25 -2.50 1.15
N ILE A 59 -9.96 -1.59 0.49
CA ILE A 59 -11.40 -1.69 0.30
C ILE A 59 -11.70 -2.35 -1.05
N SER A 60 -10.99 -1.94 -2.10
CA SER A 60 -11.22 -2.40 -3.45
C SER A 60 -9.93 -2.40 -4.26
N ILE A 61 -9.82 -3.33 -5.22
CA ILE A 61 -8.67 -3.43 -6.10
C ILE A 61 -9.03 -2.75 -7.42
N PRO A 62 -8.35 -1.65 -7.79
CA PRO A 62 -8.60 -0.99 -9.05
C PRO A 62 -8.18 -1.89 -10.22
N GLN A 63 -9.16 -2.43 -10.95
CA GLN A 63 -8.92 -3.03 -12.26
C GLN A 63 -8.93 -1.89 -13.30
N LYS A 64 -7.79 -1.74 -13.99
CA LYS A 64 -7.47 -0.84 -15.13
C LYS A 64 -8.49 0.27 -15.51
N SER A 65 -8.00 1.51 -15.51
CA SER A 65 -8.57 2.71 -16.19
C SER A 65 -9.90 3.29 -15.70
N THR A 66 -10.25 3.15 -14.43
CA THR A 66 -11.34 3.93 -13.81
C THR A 66 -10.77 5.10 -13.01
N LYS A 67 -11.38 6.29 -13.11
CA LYS A 67 -11.09 7.46 -12.26
C LYS A 67 -11.57 7.13 -10.84
N ILE A 68 -10.77 6.42 -10.07
CA ILE A 68 -11.13 6.01 -8.71
C ILE A 68 -10.45 6.94 -7.70
N THR A 69 -11.21 7.35 -6.69
CA THR A 69 -10.74 8.23 -5.63
C THR A 69 -9.89 7.44 -4.62
N LYS A 70 -8.84 8.06 -4.06
CA LYS A 70 -7.93 7.40 -3.10
C LYS A 70 -8.66 6.71 -1.95
N ASN A 71 -9.70 7.34 -1.42
CA ASN A 71 -10.50 6.83 -0.30
C ASN A 71 -11.31 5.58 -0.63
N GLU A 72 -11.60 5.30 -1.91
CA GLU A 72 -12.38 4.13 -2.33
C GLU A 72 -11.52 2.88 -2.50
N ILE A 73 -10.20 3.05 -2.73
CA ILE A 73 -9.26 1.95 -2.93
C ILE A 73 -8.69 1.47 -1.60
N ALA A 74 -8.25 2.42 -0.78
CA ALA A 74 -7.63 2.13 0.50
C ALA A 74 -7.97 3.20 1.53
N LYS A 75 -8.43 2.75 2.70
CA LYS A 75 -8.75 3.61 3.84
C LYS A 75 -7.54 3.69 4.76
N LEU A 76 -7.13 4.89 5.14
CA LEU A 76 -6.13 5.08 6.21
C LEU A 76 -6.77 4.66 7.54
N LEU A 77 -6.11 3.75 8.26
CA LEU A 77 -6.56 3.25 9.55
C LEU A 77 -5.80 3.93 10.69
N SER A 78 -4.48 4.08 10.55
CA SER A 78 -3.62 4.78 11.51
C SER A 78 -2.45 5.44 10.81
N GLU A 79 -2.00 6.58 11.35
CA GLU A 79 -0.74 7.23 11.00
C GLU A 79 0.00 7.52 12.30
N GLU A 80 1.19 6.97 12.45
CA GLU A 80 2.06 7.15 13.60
C GLU A 80 3.34 7.86 13.09
N ASP A 81 3.62 9.04 13.65
CA ASP A 81 4.90 9.71 13.44
C ASP A 81 5.97 9.00 14.29
N ARG A 82 7.15 8.77 13.70
CA ARG A 82 8.30 8.11 14.33
C ARG A 82 9.45 9.09 14.51
#